data_AF-A0A7Y3CR63-F1
#
_entry.id   AF-A0A7Y3CR63-F1
#
_cell.length_a   1.000
_cell.length_b   1.000
_cell.length_c   1.000
_cell.angle_alpha   90.00
_cell.angle_beta   90.00
_cell.angle_gamma   90.00
#
_symmetry.space_group_name_H-M   'P 1'
#
loop_
_entity.id
_entity.type
_entity.pdbx_description
1 polymer ?
#
loop_
_entity_poly.entity_id
_entity_poly.type
_entity_poly.pdbx_seq_one_letter_code
_entity_poly.pdbx_strand_id
1 'polypeptide(L)'
;MLDAILWGLVQGLTEFLPISSSGHLVVVPEFFGREAPDLTTSVILHAGTLLAVVVYFWKDLRMLLRVDLPEPRRLVLLLAAASLPVAILGLAFEDWFDQAFGKPRWVGVALIATGVILLLSMRFRGGTREFENSTLSDAMLVGTAQAFALIPGISRSGSTITMGLFRGFSDIDALRFSFLLGVP
;
A
#
# COMPACT_ATOMS: atom_id res chain seq x y z
N MET A 1 -19.21 18.23 -5.88
CA MET A 1 -18.01 19.03 -5.53
C MET A 1 -17.64 18.87 -4.06
N LEU A 2 -18.56 19.05 -3.11
CA LEU A 2 -18.29 18.83 -1.68
C LEU A 2 -17.83 17.40 -1.37
N ASP A 3 -18.49 16.38 -1.94
CA ASP A 3 -18.12 14.97 -1.72
C ASP A 3 -16.72 14.66 -2.24
N ALA A 4 -16.37 15.16 -3.43
CA ALA A 4 -15.04 14.99 -3.99
C ALA A 4 -13.94 15.61 -3.11
N ILE A 5 -14.20 16.76 -2.48
CA ILE A 5 -13.27 17.38 -1.52
C ILE A 5 -13.13 16.50 -0.27
N LEU A 6 -14.24 15.99 0.26
CA LEU A 6 -14.21 15.12 1.44
C LEU A 6 -13.51 13.79 1.17
N TRP A 7 -13.80 13.12 0.05
CA TRP A 7 -13.11 11.89 -0.36
C TRP A 7 -11.64 12.16 -0.67
N GLY A 8 -11.32 13.33 -1.23
CA GLY A 8 -9.95 13.84 -1.38
C GLY A 8 -9.20 13.93 -0.06
N LEU A 9 -9.84 14.53 0.96
CA LEU A 9 -9.26 14.65 2.30
C LEU A 9 -9.11 13.27 2.96
N VAL A 10 -10.13 12.41 2.88
CA VAL A 10 -10.07 11.05 3.44
C VAL A 10 -8.96 10.26 2.78
N GLN A 11 -8.92 10.18 1.45
CA GLN A 11 -7.85 9.50 0.71
C GLN A 11 -6.48 10.06 1.06
N GLY A 12 -6.31 11.39 0.99
CA GLY A 12 -5.03 12.04 1.24
C GLY A 12 -4.48 11.81 2.65
N LEU A 13 -5.36 11.74 3.66
CA LEU A 13 -4.95 11.46 5.04
C LEU A 13 -4.68 9.98 5.30
N THR A 14 -5.42 9.09 4.63
CA THR A 14 -5.42 7.65 4.95
C THR A 14 -4.51 6.81 4.07
N GLU A 15 -4.17 7.25 2.87
CA GLU A 15 -3.31 6.49 1.94
C GLU A 15 -1.89 6.30 2.49
N PHE A 16 -1.36 7.33 3.15
CA PHE A 16 0.00 7.31 3.71
C PHE A 16 0.06 6.70 5.11
N LEU A 17 -1.10 6.53 5.76
CA LEU A 17 -1.18 5.87 7.05
C LEU A 17 -1.50 4.39 6.83
N PRO A 18 -0.99 3.48 7.68
CA PRO A 18 -1.21 2.05 7.50
C PRO A 18 -2.61 1.59 7.95
N ILE A 19 -3.65 2.35 7.62
CA ILE A 19 -5.03 2.22 8.16
C ILE A 19 -6.09 1.91 7.10
N SER A 20 -5.67 1.62 5.86
CA SER A 20 -6.53 1.28 4.70
C SER A 20 -7.43 2.44 4.24
N SER A 21 -6.98 3.17 3.22
CA SER A 21 -7.73 4.23 2.56
C SER A 21 -9.02 3.73 1.91
N SER A 22 -8.96 2.61 1.20
CA SER A 22 -10.14 1.96 0.60
C SER A 22 -11.21 1.62 1.64
N GLY A 23 -10.81 1.15 2.83
CA GLY A 23 -11.76 0.90 3.92
C GLY A 23 -12.43 2.18 4.42
N HIS A 24 -11.68 3.26 4.57
CA HIS A 24 -12.23 4.56 4.98
C HIS A 24 -13.14 5.16 3.90
N LEU A 25 -12.83 4.98 2.61
CA LEU A 25 -13.69 5.40 1.50
C LEU A 25 -14.97 4.58 1.37
N VAL A 26 -15.12 3.46 2.08
CA VAL A 26 -16.40 2.72 2.20
C VAL A 26 -17.14 3.14 3.46
N VAL A 27 -16.45 3.21 4.60
CA VAL A 27 -17.07 3.40 5.92
C VAL A 27 -17.47 4.85 6.18
N VAL A 28 -16.63 5.82 5.80
CA VAL A 28 -16.90 7.24 6.06
C VAL A 28 -18.15 7.73 5.30
N PRO A 29 -18.33 7.46 3.99
CA PRO A 29 -19.58 7.80 3.30
C PRO A 29 -20.82 7.20 3.96
N GLU A 30 -20.78 5.93 4.33
CA GLU A 30 -21.89 5.25 5.02
C GLU A 30 -22.28 5.98 6.31
N PHE A 31 -21.31 6.40 7.12
CA PHE A 31 -21.56 7.18 8.33
C PHE A 31 -22.21 8.55 8.08
N PHE A 32 -21.92 9.18 6.94
CA PHE A 32 -22.53 10.45 6.54
C PHE A 32 -23.82 10.26 5.74
N GLY A 33 -24.29 9.03 5.51
CA GLY A 33 -25.44 8.72 4.66
C GLY A 33 -25.22 9.14 3.20
N ARG A 34 -23.97 9.04 2.72
CA ARG A 34 -23.57 9.40 1.35
C ARG A 34 -23.10 8.18 0.59
N GLU A 35 -23.20 8.26 -0.73
CA GLU A 35 -22.66 7.23 -1.61
C GLU A 35 -21.13 7.23 -1.56
N ALA A 36 -20.55 6.03 -1.56
CA ALA A 36 -19.11 5.85 -1.72
C ALA A 36 -18.64 6.38 -3.07
N PRO A 37 -17.37 6.82 -3.20
CA PRO A 37 -16.84 7.25 -4.49
C PRO A 37 -16.94 6.13 -5.51
N ASP A 38 -17.41 6.47 -6.71
CA ASP A 38 -17.40 5.55 -7.84
C ASP A 38 -15.97 5.17 -8.23
N LEU A 39 -15.82 4.20 -9.14
CA LEU A 39 -14.52 3.72 -9.59
C LEU A 39 -13.68 4.88 -10.18
N THR A 40 -14.30 5.73 -10.98
CA THR A 40 -13.64 6.88 -11.62
C THR A 40 -13.05 7.83 -10.58
N THR A 41 -13.87 8.23 -9.58
CA THR A 41 -13.44 9.11 -8.50
C THR A 41 -12.34 8.43 -7.70
N SER A 42 -12.50 7.15 -7.35
CA SER A 42 -11.50 6.38 -6.61
C SER A 42 -10.15 6.33 -7.33
N VAL A 43 -10.13 6.12 -8.64
CA VAL A 43 -8.90 6.13 -9.46
C VAL A 43 -8.24 7.51 -9.45
N ILE A 44 -9.02 8.58 -9.61
CA ILE A 44 -8.48 9.97 -9.57
C ILE A 44 -7.90 10.29 -8.19
N LEU A 45 -8.57 9.86 -7.12
CA LEU A 45 -8.10 10.01 -5.75
C LEU A 45 -6.75 9.32 -5.53
N HIS A 46 -6.62 8.06 -5.98
CA HIS A 46 -5.35 7.31 -5.92
C HIS A 46 -4.25 7.97 -6.76
N ALA A 47 -4.59 8.48 -7.95
CA ALA A 47 -3.65 9.21 -8.80
C ALA A 47 -3.13 10.49 -8.10
N GLY A 48 -4.01 11.20 -7.38
CA GLY A 48 -3.62 12.36 -6.56
C GLY A 48 -2.62 12.00 -5.46
N THR A 49 -2.86 10.90 -4.74
CA THR A 49 -1.92 10.44 -3.71
C THR A 49 -0.63 9.87 -4.29
N LEU A 50 -0.70 9.20 -5.45
CA LEU A 50 0.48 8.73 -6.17
C LEU A 50 1.36 9.92 -6.60
N LEU A 51 0.76 11.00 -7.10
CA LEU A 51 1.50 12.22 -7.42
C LEU A 51 2.22 12.78 -6.18
N ALA A 52 1.57 12.77 -5.02
CA ALA A 52 2.21 13.18 -3.77
C ALA A 52 3.40 12.28 -3.40
N VAL A 53 3.30 10.94 -3.57
CA VAL A 53 4.43 10.01 -3.40
C VAL A 53 5.56 10.36 -4.37
N VAL A 54 5.25 10.58 -5.65
CA VAL A 54 6.25 10.90 -6.68
C VAL A 54 6.99 12.20 -6.37
N VAL A 55 6.26 13.24 -5.94
CA VAL A 55 6.85 14.53 -5.55
C VAL A 55 7.71 14.38 -4.30
N TYR A 56 7.22 13.68 -3.27
CA TYR A 56 7.95 13.49 -2.01
C TYR A 56 9.23 12.66 -2.21
N PHE A 57 9.13 11.53 -2.89
CA PHE A 57 10.25 10.61 -3.19
C PHE A 57 10.97 10.94 -4.50
N TRP A 58 10.89 12.19 -4.99
CA TRP A 58 11.47 12.59 -6.29
C TRP A 58 12.99 12.35 -6.38
N LYS A 59 13.70 12.45 -5.26
CA LYS A 59 15.14 12.14 -5.20
C LYS A 59 15.40 10.65 -5.36
N ASP A 60 14.65 9.82 -4.63
CA ASP A 60 14.74 8.36 -4.69
C ASP A 60 14.36 7.82 -6.07
N LEU A 61 13.26 8.32 -6.64
CA LEU A 61 12.82 7.92 -7.98
C LEU A 61 13.86 8.31 -9.04
N ARG A 62 14.44 9.52 -8.98
CA ARG A 62 15.52 9.91 -9.91
C ARG A 62 16.76 9.03 -9.79
N MET A 63 17.05 8.52 -8.60
CA MET A 63 18.13 7.54 -8.40
C MET A 63 17.74 6.20 -9.04
N LEU A 64 16.52 5.70 -8.79
CA LEU A 64 16.02 4.44 -9.36
C LEU A 64 15.96 4.45 -10.89
N LEU A 65 15.73 5.62 -11.50
CA LEU A 65 15.73 5.78 -12.96
C LEU A 65 17.12 5.59 -13.61
N ARG A 66 18.22 5.63 -12.84
CA ARG A 66 19.59 5.38 -13.33
C ARG A 66 19.88 3.88 -13.47
N VAL A 67 19.04 3.20 -14.25
CA VAL A 67 19.09 1.73 -14.47
C VAL A 67 20.34 1.27 -15.24
N ASP A 68 21.11 2.21 -15.78
CA ASP A 68 22.45 1.99 -16.32
C ASP A 68 23.45 1.61 -15.22
N LEU A 69 23.21 2.04 -13.97
CA LEU A 69 24.04 1.69 -12.82
C LEU A 69 23.60 0.36 -12.19
N PRO A 70 24.54 -0.49 -11.73
CA PRO A 70 24.22 -1.82 -11.20
C PRO A 70 23.26 -1.81 -10.00
N GLU A 71 23.44 -0.87 -9.07
CA GLU A 71 22.66 -0.82 -7.83
C GLU A 71 21.21 -0.36 -8.05
N PRO A 72 20.93 0.80 -8.69
CA PRO A 72 19.55 1.18 -9.03
C PRO A 72 18.83 0.13 -9.89
N ARG A 73 19.53 -0.47 -10.86
CA ARG A 73 18.97 -1.57 -11.66
C ARG A 73 18.53 -2.73 -10.78
N ARG A 74 19.35 -3.12 -9.79
CA ARG A 74 19.01 -4.17 -8.83
C ARG A 74 17.76 -3.81 -8.03
N LEU A 75 17.69 -2.58 -7.50
CA LEU A 75 16.54 -2.13 -6.71
C LEU A 75 15.25 -2.07 -7.54
N VAL A 76 15.30 -1.59 -8.78
CA VAL A 76 14.15 -1.59 -9.70
C VAL A 76 13.68 -3.03 -9.99
N LEU A 77 14.61 -3.96 -10.23
CA LEU A 77 14.26 -5.37 -10.43
C LEU A 77 13.66 -6.00 -9.17
N LEU A 78 14.10 -5.61 -7.98
CA LEU A 78 13.51 -6.05 -6.71
C LEU A 78 12.10 -5.48 -6.52
N LEU A 79 11.86 -4.21 -6.82
CA LEU A 79 10.52 -3.62 -6.78
C LEU A 79 9.59 -4.31 -7.79
N ALA A 80 10.06 -4.53 -9.02
CA ALA A 80 9.30 -5.27 -10.03
C ALA A 80 8.98 -6.70 -9.57
N ALA A 81 9.94 -7.41 -8.97
CA ALA A 81 9.73 -8.75 -8.42
C ALA A 81 8.73 -8.74 -7.26
N ALA A 82 8.78 -7.73 -6.38
CA ALA A 82 7.82 -7.54 -5.30
C ALA A 82 6.40 -7.22 -5.81
N SER A 83 6.25 -6.62 -6.99
CA SER A 83 4.93 -6.41 -7.60
C SER A 83 4.34 -7.67 -8.26
N LEU A 84 5.14 -8.72 -8.49
CA LEU A 84 4.65 -9.93 -9.15
C LEU A 84 3.54 -10.66 -8.38
N PRO A 85 3.66 -10.93 -7.06
CA PRO A 85 2.61 -11.65 -6.33
C PRO A 85 1.25 -10.93 -6.38
N VAL A 86 1.25 -9.60 -6.25
CA VAL A 86 0.00 -8.82 -6.33
C VAL A 86 -0.58 -8.81 -7.74
N ALA A 87 0.25 -8.70 -8.77
CA ALA A 87 -0.21 -8.75 -10.16
C ALA A 87 -0.82 -10.12 -10.50
N ILE A 88 -0.16 -11.22 -10.07
CA ILE A 88 -0.65 -12.58 -10.29
C ILE A 88 -1.98 -12.81 -9.56
N LEU A 89 -2.06 -12.48 -8.28
CA LEU A 89 -3.30 -12.69 -7.51
C LEU A 89 -4.42 -11.75 -7.94
N GLY A 90 -4.09 -10.51 -8.29
CA GLY A 90 -5.07 -9.54 -8.79
C GLY A 90 -5.74 -10.02 -10.06
N LEU A 91 -4.97 -10.50 -11.04
CA LEU A 91 -5.50 -11.04 -12.29
C LEU A 91 -6.19 -12.40 -12.13
N ALA A 92 -5.73 -13.25 -11.21
CA ALA A 92 -6.30 -14.59 -11.01
C ALA A 92 -7.62 -14.57 -10.22
N PHE A 93 -7.84 -13.55 -9.39
CA PHE A 93 -8.97 -13.49 -8.44
C PHE A 93 -9.80 -12.20 -8.53
N GLU A 94 -9.73 -11.47 -9.64
CA GLU A 94 -10.44 -10.20 -9.88
C GLU A 94 -11.94 -10.29 -9.51
N ASP A 95 -12.66 -11.27 -10.07
CA ASP A 95 -14.09 -11.50 -9.83
C ASP A 95 -14.44 -11.72 -8.35
N TRP A 96 -13.52 -12.29 -7.57
CA TRP A 96 -13.74 -12.56 -6.15
C TRP A 96 -13.58 -11.28 -5.32
N PHE A 97 -12.58 -10.45 -5.65
CA PHE A 97 -12.38 -9.16 -4.97
C PHE A 97 -13.55 -8.21 -5.21
N ASP A 98 -14.07 -8.13 -6.44
CA ASP A 98 -15.22 -7.29 -6.77
C ASP A 98 -16.48 -7.65 -5.96
N GLN A 99 -16.73 -8.94 -5.76
CA GLN A 99 -17.84 -9.41 -4.91
C GLN A 99 -17.64 -9.08 -3.43
N ALA A 100 -16.39 -8.96 -2.96
CA ALA A 100 -16.05 -8.56 -1.60
C ALA A 100 -16.17 -7.05 -1.36
N PHE A 101 -15.91 -6.21 -2.37
CA PHE A 101 -16.00 -4.74 -2.31
C PHE A 101 -17.41 -4.24 -1.95
N GLY A 102 -18.48 -4.96 -2.32
CA GLY A 102 -19.86 -4.51 -2.17
C GLY A 102 -20.48 -4.64 -0.76
N LYS A 103 -19.71 -5.00 0.27
CA LYS A 103 -20.27 -5.35 1.59
C LYS A 103 -19.52 -4.66 2.74
N PRO A 104 -20.04 -3.54 3.29
CA PRO A 104 -19.40 -2.78 4.38
C PRO A 104 -19.00 -3.62 5.61
N ARG A 105 -19.76 -4.69 5.90
CA ARG A 105 -19.42 -5.64 6.98
C ARG A 105 -18.07 -6.31 6.79
N TRP A 106 -17.71 -6.70 5.57
CA TRP A 106 -16.43 -7.34 5.28
C TRP A 106 -15.27 -6.35 5.43
N VAL A 107 -15.47 -5.12 4.96
CA VAL A 107 -14.52 -4.02 5.14
C VAL A 107 -14.27 -3.75 6.63
N GLY A 108 -15.31 -3.72 7.46
CA GLY A 108 -15.17 -3.56 8.90
C GLY A 108 -14.32 -4.65 9.55
N VAL A 109 -14.51 -5.92 9.19
CA VAL A 109 -13.69 -7.04 9.68
C VAL A 109 -12.24 -6.89 9.20
N ALA A 110 -12.03 -6.51 7.95
CA ALA A 110 -10.69 -6.30 7.39
C ALA A 110 -9.95 -5.12 8.05
N LEU A 111 -10.65 -4.04 8.43
CA LEU A 111 -10.06 -2.93 9.20
C LEU A 111 -9.61 -3.38 10.59
N ILE A 112 -10.38 -4.24 11.26
CA ILE A 112 -9.96 -4.86 12.53
C ILE A 112 -8.71 -5.72 12.30
N ALA A 113 -8.69 -6.53 11.24
CA ALA A 113 -7.52 -7.34 10.88
C ALA A 113 -6.29 -6.47 10.62
N THR A 114 -6.43 -5.35 9.90
CA THR A 114 -5.38 -4.34 9.73
C THR A 114 -4.88 -3.83 11.09
N GLY A 115 -5.77 -3.47 12.00
CA GLY A 115 -5.41 -3.05 13.35
C GLY A 115 -4.60 -4.12 14.11
N VAL A 116 -4.99 -5.39 14.01
CA VAL A 116 -4.23 -6.51 14.59
C VAL A 116 -2.85 -6.64 13.95
N ILE A 117 -2.73 -6.54 12.62
CA ILE A 117 -1.45 -6.56 11.90
C ILE A 117 -0.53 -5.47 12.43
N LEU A 118 -1.03 -4.24 12.61
CA LEU A 118 -0.23 -3.14 13.16
C LEU A 118 0.18 -3.38 14.62
N LEU A 119 -0.72 -3.90 15.45
CA LEU A 119 -0.39 -4.23 16.83
C LEU A 119 0.70 -5.30 16.90
N LEU A 120 0.68 -6.28 15.99
CA LEU A 120 1.73 -7.29 15.88
C LEU A 120 3.04 -6.69 15.36
N SER A 121 2.98 -5.73 14.43
CA SER A 121 4.15 -5.07 13.85
C SER A 121 5.06 -4.42 14.90
N MET A 122 4.49 -3.96 16.02
CA MET A 122 5.24 -3.35 17.12
C MET A 122 6.31 -4.29 17.71
N ARG A 123 6.12 -5.62 17.62
CA ARG A 123 7.09 -6.62 18.10
C ARG A 123 8.32 -6.74 17.19
N PHE A 124 8.24 -6.25 15.96
CA PHE A 124 9.30 -6.35 14.96
C PHE A 124 10.06 -5.04 14.74
N ARG A 125 9.73 -3.99 15.51
CA ARG A 125 10.45 -2.70 15.45
C ARG A 125 11.85 -2.81 16.02
N GLY A 126 12.71 -1.87 15.63
CA GLY A 126 14.11 -1.81 16.08
C GLY A 126 15.11 -2.48 15.13
N GLY A 127 14.67 -2.82 13.91
CA GLY A 127 15.56 -3.22 12.83
C GLY A 127 16.52 -2.10 12.41
N THR A 128 17.63 -2.47 11.79
CA THR A 128 18.69 -1.54 11.35
C THR A 128 19.04 -1.70 9.87
N ARG A 129 18.40 -2.63 9.16
CA ARG A 129 18.68 -2.84 7.73
C ARG A 129 18.12 -1.68 6.91
N GLU A 130 18.90 -1.24 5.94
CA GLU A 130 18.51 -0.20 4.98
C GLU A 130 17.86 -0.79 3.74
N PHE A 131 16.99 -0.03 3.07
CA PHE A 131 16.31 -0.44 1.84
C PHE A 131 17.28 -0.86 0.73
N GLU A 132 18.41 -0.16 0.62
CA GLU A 132 19.50 -0.42 -0.31
C GLU A 132 20.11 -1.81 -0.13
N ASN A 133 19.95 -2.43 1.04
CA ASN A 133 20.43 -3.77 1.38
C ASN A 133 19.33 -4.86 1.25
N SER A 134 18.26 -4.55 0.52
CA SER A 134 17.19 -5.50 0.21
C SER A 134 17.67 -6.65 -0.68
N THR A 135 17.14 -7.84 -0.37
CA THR A 135 17.37 -9.08 -1.12
C THR A 135 16.11 -9.49 -1.88
N LEU A 136 16.25 -10.43 -2.84
CA LEU A 136 15.09 -11.01 -3.53
C LEU A 136 14.10 -11.66 -2.57
N SER A 137 14.59 -12.30 -1.50
CA SER A 137 13.70 -12.87 -0.48
C SER A 137 12.88 -11.80 0.23
N ASP A 138 13.48 -10.63 0.52
CA ASP A 138 12.75 -9.53 1.14
C ASP A 138 11.68 -9.00 0.18
N ALA A 139 12.03 -8.80 -1.09
CA ALA A 139 11.11 -8.37 -2.13
C ALA A 139 9.91 -9.31 -2.31
N MET A 140 10.14 -10.62 -2.41
CA MET A 140 9.06 -11.59 -2.57
C MET A 140 8.15 -11.68 -1.33
N LEU A 141 8.71 -11.57 -0.12
CA LEU A 141 7.92 -11.60 1.11
C LEU A 141 7.08 -10.32 1.28
N VAL A 142 7.66 -9.14 1.03
CA VAL A 142 6.94 -7.86 1.05
C VAL A 142 5.86 -7.84 -0.05
N GLY A 143 6.19 -8.33 -1.25
CA GLY A 143 5.24 -8.47 -2.35
C GLY A 143 4.07 -9.41 -2.06
N THR A 144 4.36 -10.53 -1.39
CA THR A 144 3.30 -11.46 -0.93
C THR A 144 2.42 -10.80 0.13
N ALA A 145 3.00 -10.04 1.06
CA ALA A 145 2.24 -9.25 2.03
C ALA A 145 1.36 -8.18 1.35
N GLN A 146 1.86 -7.54 0.28
CA GLN A 146 1.10 -6.61 -0.55
C GLN A 146 -0.07 -7.31 -1.25
N ALA A 147 0.10 -8.54 -1.74
CA ALA A 147 -0.96 -9.27 -2.41
C ALA A 147 -2.17 -9.55 -1.50
N PHE A 148 -1.95 -9.76 -0.20
CA PHE A 148 -3.06 -9.85 0.78
C PHE A 148 -3.85 -8.55 0.94
N ALA A 149 -3.28 -7.40 0.56
CA ALA A 149 -3.96 -6.12 0.59
C ALA A 149 -4.93 -5.90 -0.59
N LEU A 150 -5.05 -6.86 -1.49
CA LEU A 150 -6.16 -6.90 -2.46
C LEU A 150 -7.52 -7.08 -1.77
N ILE A 151 -7.52 -7.62 -0.54
CA ILE A 151 -8.73 -7.74 0.26
C ILE A 151 -9.17 -6.34 0.73
N PRO A 152 -10.39 -5.88 0.39
CA PRO A 152 -10.86 -4.54 0.77
C PRO A 152 -10.84 -4.33 2.29
N GLY A 153 -10.24 -3.23 2.75
CA GLY A 153 -10.06 -2.92 4.17
C GLY A 153 -8.76 -3.46 4.78
N ILE A 154 -7.99 -4.29 4.08
CA ILE A 154 -6.60 -4.57 4.43
C ILE A 154 -5.73 -3.42 3.94
N SER A 155 -4.90 -2.84 4.81
CA SER A 155 -4.00 -1.76 4.42
C SER A 155 -2.80 -2.30 3.66
N ARG A 156 -2.62 -1.87 2.40
CA ARG A 156 -1.43 -2.16 1.60
C ARG A 156 -0.16 -1.71 2.30
N SER A 157 -0.06 -0.43 2.64
CA SER A 157 1.07 0.13 3.39
C SER A 157 1.25 -0.54 4.75
N GLY A 158 0.18 -0.85 5.47
CA GLY A 158 0.25 -1.58 6.74
C GLY A 158 0.86 -2.98 6.59
N SER A 159 0.43 -3.75 5.60
CA SER A 159 0.96 -5.10 5.36
C SER A 159 2.42 -5.09 4.90
N THR A 160 2.78 -4.23 3.95
CA THR A 160 4.15 -4.12 3.42
C THR A 160 5.13 -3.58 4.45
N ILE A 161 4.75 -2.53 5.21
CA ILE A 161 5.58 -1.99 6.30
C ILE A 161 5.77 -3.05 7.39
N THR A 162 4.70 -3.72 7.80
CA THR A 162 4.78 -4.78 8.83
C THR A 162 5.72 -5.90 8.39
N MET A 163 5.62 -6.33 7.13
CA MET A 163 6.56 -7.31 6.58
C MET A 163 7.99 -6.77 6.53
N GLY A 164 8.19 -5.51 6.12
CA GLY A 164 9.51 -4.87 6.16
C GLY A 164 10.14 -4.86 7.56
N LEU A 165 9.36 -4.48 8.58
CA LEU A 165 9.80 -4.54 9.97
C LEU A 165 10.16 -5.97 10.39
N PHE A 166 9.33 -6.95 10.04
CA PHE A 166 9.62 -8.37 10.27
C PHE A 166 10.91 -8.84 9.58
N ARG A 167 11.27 -8.27 8.43
CA ARG A 167 12.53 -8.52 7.72
C ARG A 167 13.74 -7.79 8.32
N GLY A 168 13.53 -7.01 9.38
CA GLY A 168 14.58 -6.31 10.13
C GLY A 168 15.00 -4.97 9.52
N PHE A 169 14.19 -4.39 8.63
CA PHE A 169 14.42 -3.03 8.15
C PHE A 169 14.17 -2.02 9.27
N SER A 170 14.86 -0.88 9.20
CA SER A 170 14.54 0.27 10.04
C SER A 170 13.11 0.74 9.77
N ASP A 171 12.49 1.45 10.72
CA ASP A 171 11.13 1.98 10.55
C ASP A 171 11.02 2.88 9.30
N ILE A 172 12.07 3.67 9.03
CA ILE A 172 12.14 4.58 7.89
C ILE A 172 12.31 3.78 6.58
N ASP A 173 13.15 2.75 6.57
CA ASP A 173 13.42 1.95 5.38
C ASP A 173 12.27 1.02 5.02
N ALA A 174 11.56 0.45 6.01
CA ALA A 174 10.35 -0.32 5.78
C ALA A 174 9.26 0.55 5.13
N LEU A 175 9.12 1.79 5.61
CA LEU A 175 8.22 2.80 5.05
C LEU A 175 8.63 3.18 3.63
N ARG A 176 9.92 3.46 3.41
CA ARG A 176 10.48 3.84 2.11
C ARG A 176 10.31 2.72 1.08
N PHE A 177 10.59 1.47 1.44
CA PHE A 177 10.32 0.31 0.58
C PHE A 177 8.83 0.25 0.23
N SER A 178 7.94 0.29 1.22
CA SER A 178 6.49 0.23 1.00
C SER A 178 5.99 1.30 0.03
N PHE A 179 6.43 2.56 0.18
CA PHE A 179 5.97 3.63 -0.69
C PHE A 179 6.58 3.57 -2.09
N LEU A 180 7.86 3.21 -2.23
CA LEU A 180 8.48 3.02 -3.54
C LEU A 180 7.89 1.84 -4.30
N LEU A 181 7.54 0.75 -3.61
CA LEU A 181 6.78 -0.38 -4.16
C LEU A 181 5.38 0.03 -4.60
N GLY A 182 4.85 1.10 -4.02
CA GLY A 182 3.54 1.64 -4.35
C GLY A 182 3.45 2.45 -5.64
N VAL A 183 4.57 2.71 -6.28
CA VAL A 183 4.66 3.47 -7.53
C VAL A 183 4.45 2.59 -8.78
N PRO A 184 5.15 1.46 -8.94
CA PRO A 184 4.90 0.52 -10.05
C PRO A 184 3.62 -0.29 -9.86
#